data_AF-A0A1B7Z3X7-F1
#
_entry.id   AF-A0A1B7Z3X7-F1
#
_cell.length_a   1.000
_cell.length_b   1.000
_cell.length_c   1.000
_cell.angle_alpha   90.00
_cell.angle_beta   90.00
_cell.angle_gamma   90.00
#
_symmetry.space_group_name_H-M   'P 1'
#
loop_
_entity.id
_entity.type
_entity.pdbx_description
1 polymer ?
#
loop_
_entity_poly.entity_id
_entity_poly.type
_entity_poly.pdbx_seq_one_letter_code
_entity_poly.pdbx_strand_id
1 'polypeptide(L)'
;MTKTTTNLLLMLITIVAGTYFYVTCCSECNAGAVTTEPSTEQVIIKEPEATAYPFAIDGNGFTYNTNDNYNFNLSSQTFLTPLSLELKNGVNSLKEHLGTNENNVINVTGFYTSDEENNTAFPNLGLARANNIKNDLAAKGIPTAQINTFGKIMDEMIAKDGTYLGAASFSLIEKSATADDELKALYEKIKADPLILYFDTAEASISLDATQRQKVADISRYLDKVAGATTSVVGHTDATGQASTNMRLGQDRADFAKNYLMTNGIASDKIIATSKGHSQPIANNTTEEGREKNRRTVITLN
;
A
#
# COMPACT_ATOMS: atom_id res chain seq x y z
N MET A 1 -42.23 -26.43 88.75
CA MET A 1 -41.83 -26.12 87.37
C MET A 1 -42.30 -27.24 86.46
N THR A 2 -42.96 -26.92 85.36
CA THR A 2 -43.42 -27.91 84.38
C THR A 2 -42.22 -28.56 83.69
N LYS A 3 -42.30 -29.85 83.33
CA LYS A 3 -41.18 -30.58 82.69
C LYS A 3 -40.59 -29.85 81.46
N THR A 4 -41.39 -29.02 80.80
CA THR A 4 -40.99 -28.15 79.68
C THR A 4 -40.11 -26.95 80.10
N THR A 5 -40.35 -26.33 81.26
CA THR A 5 -39.53 -25.21 81.76
C THR A 5 -38.17 -25.68 82.29
N THR A 6 -38.10 -26.87 82.88
CA THR A 6 -36.82 -27.48 83.30
C THR A 6 -35.94 -27.84 82.08
N ASN A 7 -36.53 -28.36 81.00
CA ASN A 7 -35.79 -28.72 79.79
C ASN A 7 -35.24 -27.50 79.03
N LEU A 8 -35.99 -26.39 78.99
CA LEU A 8 -35.54 -25.13 78.40
C LEU A 8 -34.39 -24.50 79.22
N LEU A 9 -34.45 -24.58 80.54
CA LEU A 9 -33.37 -24.09 81.41
C LEU A 9 -32.09 -24.91 81.21
N LEU A 10 -32.19 -26.24 81.09
CA LEU A 10 -31.06 -27.12 80.83
C LEU A 10 -30.41 -26.86 79.46
N MET A 11 -31.21 -26.60 78.42
CA MET A 11 -30.69 -26.21 77.09
C MET A 11 -29.94 -24.86 77.13
N LEU A 12 -30.46 -23.88 77.86
CA LEU A 12 -29.79 -22.60 78.02
C LEU A 12 -28.45 -22.75 78.76
N ILE A 13 -28.41 -23.56 79.81
CA ILE A 13 -27.18 -23.83 80.57
C ILE A 13 -26.15 -24.55 79.69
N THR A 14 -26.54 -25.51 78.85
CA THR A 14 -25.59 -26.20 77.96
C THR A 14 -25.07 -25.30 76.84
N ILE A 15 -25.89 -24.41 76.29
CA ILE A 15 -25.43 -23.43 75.28
C ILE A 15 -24.42 -22.47 75.91
N VAL A 16 -24.73 -21.90 77.08
CA VAL A 16 -23.85 -20.96 77.77
C VAL A 16 -22.53 -21.63 78.17
N ALA A 17 -22.59 -22.85 78.72
CA ALA A 17 -21.40 -23.63 79.04
C ALA A 17 -20.59 -23.96 77.77
N GLY A 18 -21.24 -24.34 76.68
CA GLY A 18 -20.61 -24.61 75.39
C GLY A 18 -19.88 -23.39 74.82
N THR A 19 -20.50 -22.21 74.85
CA THR A 19 -19.85 -20.96 74.43
C THR A 19 -18.69 -20.56 75.37
N TYR A 20 -18.82 -20.78 76.68
CA TYR A 20 -17.75 -20.50 77.63
C TYR A 20 -16.54 -21.41 77.38
N PHE A 21 -16.75 -22.72 77.18
CA PHE A 21 -15.67 -23.65 76.83
C PHE A 21 -15.06 -23.36 75.44
N TYR A 22 -15.86 -22.97 74.45
CA TYR A 22 -15.36 -22.58 73.13
C TYR A 22 -14.47 -21.33 73.21
N VAL A 23 -14.84 -20.31 73.98
CA VAL A 23 -14.04 -19.08 74.09
C VAL A 23 -12.81 -19.29 74.99
N THR A 24 -12.92 -20.08 76.06
CA THR A 24 -11.86 -20.21 77.08
C THR A 24 -10.84 -21.30 76.76
N CYS A 25 -11.21 -22.35 76.01
CA CYS A 25 -10.30 -23.45 75.65
C CYS A 25 -9.85 -23.46 74.17
N CYS A 26 -10.32 -22.53 73.35
CA CYS A 26 -9.83 -22.33 71.98
C CYS A 26 -8.90 -21.10 71.91
N SER A 27 -7.92 -21.06 72.80
CA SER A 27 -6.81 -20.10 72.76
C SER A 27 -5.73 -20.60 71.80
N GLU A 28 -5.99 -20.55 70.49
CA GLU A 28 -4.95 -20.54 69.42
C GLU A 28 -5.51 -20.50 67.97
N CYS A 29 -6.68 -19.92 67.73
CA CYS A 29 -7.18 -19.71 66.36
C CYS A 29 -7.46 -18.24 66.07
N ASN A 30 -6.42 -17.41 66.19
CA ASN A 30 -6.43 -16.06 65.60
C ASN A 30 -5.11 -15.76 64.87
N ALA A 31 -4.60 -16.75 64.14
CA ALA A 31 -3.73 -16.53 63.00
C ALA A 31 -4.65 -16.55 61.76
N GLY A 32 -5.23 -15.40 61.42
CA GLY A 32 -5.76 -15.20 60.08
C GLY A 32 -4.61 -15.44 59.12
N ALA A 33 -4.63 -16.58 58.44
CA ALA A 33 -3.72 -16.86 57.37
C ALA A 33 -3.86 -15.71 56.37
N VAL A 34 -2.83 -14.87 56.29
CA VAL A 34 -2.61 -14.05 55.11
C VAL A 34 -2.34 -15.06 54.01
N THR A 35 -3.38 -15.50 53.32
CA THR A 35 -3.25 -16.01 51.97
C THR A 35 -2.69 -14.85 51.18
N THR A 36 -1.37 -14.78 51.09
CA THR A 36 -0.71 -14.11 49.98
C THR A 36 -1.26 -14.79 48.74
N GLU A 37 -2.28 -14.18 48.12
CA GLU A 37 -2.54 -14.44 46.72
C GLU A 37 -1.19 -14.27 46.02
N PRO A 38 -0.71 -15.27 45.25
CA PRO A 38 0.46 -15.04 44.44
C PRO A 38 0.13 -13.82 43.60
N SER A 39 0.92 -12.76 43.74
CA SER A 39 0.91 -11.63 42.83
C SER A 39 0.97 -12.22 41.44
N THR A 40 -0.17 -12.25 40.75
CA THR A 40 -0.20 -12.34 39.31
C THR A 40 0.54 -11.09 38.88
N GLU A 41 1.85 -11.24 38.64
CA GLU A 41 2.55 -10.37 37.71
C GLU A 41 1.63 -10.31 36.50
N GLN A 42 0.96 -9.17 36.34
CA GLN A 42 0.36 -8.87 35.07
C GLN A 42 1.52 -8.97 34.10
N VAL A 43 1.52 -10.01 33.28
CA VAL A 43 2.35 -10.03 32.09
C VAL A 43 1.86 -8.83 31.32
N ILE A 44 2.56 -7.70 31.48
CA ILE A 44 2.42 -6.56 30.61
C ILE A 44 2.86 -7.13 29.27
N ILE A 45 1.91 -7.60 28.47
CA ILE A 45 2.14 -7.87 27.07
C ILE A 45 2.47 -6.48 26.53
N LYS A 46 3.77 -6.17 26.46
CA LYS A 46 4.24 -4.94 25.85
C LYS A 46 3.73 -5.02 24.42
N GLU A 47 2.75 -4.19 24.11
CA GLU A 47 2.22 -4.04 22.76
C GLU A 47 3.44 -3.93 21.82
N PRO A 48 3.48 -4.75 20.76
CA PRO A 48 4.69 -4.80 19.96
C PRO A 48 4.98 -3.40 19.42
N GLU A 49 6.22 -2.94 19.60
CA GLU A 49 6.59 -1.58 19.23
C GLU A 49 6.39 -1.38 17.72
N ALA A 50 5.76 -0.27 17.36
CA ALA A 50 5.52 0.06 15.96
C ALA A 50 6.84 0.09 15.19
N THR A 51 6.84 -0.52 14.00
CA THR A 51 8.00 -0.53 13.12
C THR A 51 8.17 0.85 12.50
N ALA A 52 9.38 1.40 12.59
CA ALA A 52 9.74 2.67 11.96
C ALA A 52 11.01 2.49 11.12
N TYR A 53 10.95 2.82 9.84
CA TYR A 53 12.14 2.84 8.99
C TYR A 53 12.58 4.28 8.72
N PRO A 54 13.82 4.66 9.07
CA PRO A 54 14.33 6.00 8.84
C PRO A 54 14.52 6.28 7.34
N PHE A 55 14.44 7.55 6.95
CA PHE A 55 14.98 7.99 5.67
C PHE A 55 16.50 8.01 5.76
N ALA A 56 17.09 6.87 5.41
CA ALA A 56 18.51 6.63 5.39
C ALA A 56 18.96 6.27 3.97
N ILE A 57 19.99 6.97 3.50
CA ILE A 57 20.65 6.71 2.21
C ILE A 57 22.14 6.67 2.50
N ASP A 58 22.79 5.59 2.09
CA ASP A 58 24.24 5.46 2.08
C ASP A 58 24.67 4.77 0.78
N GLY A 59 25.76 5.25 0.18
CA GLY A 59 26.27 4.74 -1.09
C GLY A 59 26.80 5.85 -2.01
N ASN A 60 27.71 5.49 -2.91
CA ASN A 60 28.26 6.37 -3.97
C ASN A 60 28.71 7.77 -3.49
N GLY A 61 29.29 7.85 -2.28
CA GLY A 61 29.79 9.10 -1.72
C GLY A 61 28.70 10.05 -1.17
N PHE A 62 27.47 9.56 -1.04
CA PHE A 62 26.37 10.25 -0.37
C PHE A 62 25.99 9.52 0.91
N THR A 63 25.78 10.28 1.98
CA THR A 63 25.18 9.77 3.22
C THR A 63 24.19 10.79 3.75
N TYR A 64 23.00 10.31 4.12
CA TYR A 64 21.99 11.10 4.82
C TYR A 64 21.15 10.17 5.69
N ASN A 65 20.82 10.61 6.91
CA ASN A 65 19.96 9.83 7.82
C ASN A 65 19.10 10.77 8.67
N THR A 66 17.82 10.44 8.80
CA THR A 66 16.90 11.06 9.76
C THR A 66 15.89 10.04 10.28
N ASN A 67 15.42 10.23 11.51
CA ASN A 67 14.46 9.34 12.19
C ASN A 67 13.00 9.52 11.70
N ASP A 68 12.80 10.08 10.51
CA ASP A 68 11.51 10.24 9.85
C ASP A 68 11.60 9.79 8.39
N ASN A 69 10.47 9.54 7.74
CA ASN A 69 10.40 9.05 6.37
C ASN A 69 8.99 9.30 5.80
N TYR A 70 8.71 8.84 4.58
CA TYR A 70 7.39 8.86 3.98
C TYR A 70 6.46 7.88 4.73
N ASN A 71 5.47 8.44 5.42
CA ASN A 71 4.50 7.68 6.22
C ASN A 71 3.23 7.42 5.42
N PHE A 72 2.59 6.27 5.62
CA PHE A 72 1.42 5.86 4.84
C PHE A 72 0.32 5.30 5.74
N ASN A 73 -0.94 5.64 5.45
CA ASN A 73 -2.07 4.92 6.02
C ASN A 73 -2.08 3.47 5.50
N LEU A 74 -2.70 2.56 6.26
CA LEU A 74 -2.97 1.20 5.83
C LEU A 74 -3.63 1.17 4.44
N SER A 75 -3.20 0.25 3.59
CA SER A 75 -3.75 0.04 2.24
C SER A 75 -3.72 1.29 1.33
N SER A 76 -2.89 2.29 1.65
CA SER A 76 -2.71 3.52 0.86
C SER A 76 -1.37 3.58 0.14
N GLN A 77 -1.40 3.96 -1.14
CA GLN A 77 -0.20 4.29 -1.94
C GLN A 77 0.29 5.73 -1.73
N THR A 78 -0.54 6.60 -1.16
CA THR A 78 -0.24 8.04 -1.02
C THR A 78 0.35 8.30 0.36
N PHE A 79 1.52 8.94 0.40
CA PHE A 79 2.16 9.31 1.66
C PHE A 79 1.43 10.48 2.35
N LEU A 80 1.58 10.55 3.66
CA LEU A 80 1.00 11.61 4.50
C LEU A 80 1.78 12.92 4.34
N THR A 81 1.02 14.03 4.33
CA THR A 81 1.56 15.39 4.25
C THR A 81 1.11 16.23 5.45
N PRO A 82 1.88 17.25 5.87
CA PRO A 82 3.15 17.71 5.29
C PRO A 82 4.34 16.82 5.67
N LEU A 83 5.32 16.70 4.77
CA LEU A 83 6.61 16.08 5.08
C LEU A 83 7.40 16.95 6.07
N SER A 84 8.18 16.31 6.94
CA SER A 84 9.08 16.99 7.89
C SER A 84 10.14 17.83 7.20
N LEU A 85 10.74 18.76 7.96
CA LEU A 85 11.79 19.64 7.43
C LEU A 85 13.05 18.84 7.11
N GLU A 86 13.37 17.86 7.96
CA GLU A 86 14.48 16.95 7.84
C GLU A 86 14.35 16.14 6.54
N LEU A 87 13.20 15.52 6.29
CA LEU A 87 12.98 14.76 5.06
C LEU A 87 13.12 15.65 3.81
N LYS A 88 12.58 16.88 3.84
CA LYS A 88 12.74 17.85 2.74
C LYS A 88 14.21 18.21 2.51
N ASN A 89 14.98 18.43 3.57
CA ASN A 89 16.42 18.72 3.48
C ASN A 89 17.21 17.52 2.94
N GLY A 90 16.86 16.31 3.34
CA GLY A 90 17.44 15.07 2.81
C GLY A 90 17.20 14.91 1.31
N VAL A 91 15.97 15.13 0.85
CA VAL A 91 15.64 15.06 -0.58
C VAL A 91 16.35 16.17 -1.38
N ASN A 92 16.47 17.38 -0.84
CA ASN A 92 17.23 18.45 -1.49
C ASN A 92 18.72 18.10 -1.63
N SER A 93 19.32 17.53 -0.57
CA SER A 93 20.71 17.07 -0.60
C SER A 93 20.91 15.94 -1.61
N LEU A 94 19.95 15.00 -1.68
CA LEU A 94 19.96 13.92 -2.67
C LEU A 94 19.89 14.47 -4.11
N LYS A 95 19.03 15.48 -4.36
CA LYS A 95 18.92 16.13 -5.66
C LYS A 95 20.25 16.75 -6.10
N GLU A 96 20.92 17.49 -5.22
CA GLU A 96 22.22 18.11 -5.50
C GLU A 96 23.28 17.05 -5.83
N HIS A 97 23.29 15.94 -5.08
CA HIS A 97 24.20 14.84 -5.31
C HIS A 97 23.94 14.13 -6.65
N LEU A 98 22.68 13.80 -6.98
CA LEU A 98 22.31 13.17 -8.25
C LEU A 98 22.57 14.09 -9.45
N GLY A 99 22.40 15.41 -9.28
CA GLY A 99 22.66 16.40 -10.33
C GLY A 99 24.15 16.57 -10.68
N THR A 100 25.06 16.15 -9.80
CA THR A 100 26.51 16.16 -10.06
C THR A 100 27.05 14.79 -10.50
N ASN A 101 26.23 13.73 -10.41
CA ASN A 101 26.61 12.36 -10.71
C ASN A 101 25.56 11.68 -11.59
N GLU A 102 25.61 11.89 -12.90
CA GLU A 102 24.59 11.40 -13.85
C GLU A 102 24.45 9.87 -13.86
N ASN A 103 25.51 9.15 -13.51
CA ASN A 103 25.50 7.68 -13.41
C ASN A 103 24.87 7.17 -12.11
N ASN A 104 24.67 8.03 -11.10
CA ASN A 104 24.02 7.61 -9.86
C ASN A 104 22.51 7.48 -10.08
N VAL A 105 21.96 6.40 -9.53
CA VAL A 105 20.55 6.05 -9.59
C VAL A 105 20.09 5.72 -8.18
N ILE A 106 18.98 6.32 -7.77
CA ILE A 106 18.35 6.02 -6.50
C ILE A 106 17.32 4.91 -6.69
N ASN A 107 17.46 3.82 -5.94
CA ASN A 107 16.43 2.81 -5.78
C ASN A 107 15.50 3.22 -4.65
N VAL A 108 14.22 3.38 -4.96
CA VAL A 108 13.13 3.59 -4.00
C VAL A 108 12.37 2.29 -3.88
N THR A 109 12.42 1.64 -2.71
CA THR A 109 11.69 0.40 -2.45
C THR A 109 10.57 0.69 -1.47
N GLY A 110 9.32 0.61 -1.92
CA GLY A 110 8.17 0.73 -1.03
C GLY A 110 7.82 -0.60 -0.39
N PHE A 111 7.44 -0.56 0.87
CA PHE A 111 7.08 -1.73 1.66
C PHE A 111 5.57 -1.90 1.71
N TYR A 112 5.12 -3.14 1.82
CA TYR A 112 3.71 -3.51 2.02
C TYR A 112 3.61 -4.84 2.75
N THR A 113 2.44 -5.15 3.31
CA THR A 113 2.16 -6.48 3.90
C THR A 113 1.15 -7.24 3.04
N SER A 114 1.09 -8.56 3.23
CA SER A 114 0.10 -9.44 2.57
C SER A 114 -1.35 -9.10 2.94
N ASP A 115 -1.56 -8.46 4.08
CA ASP A 115 -2.87 -8.17 4.64
C ASP A 115 -3.46 -6.85 4.12
N GLU A 116 -2.67 -6.08 3.36
CA GLU A 116 -3.12 -4.82 2.77
C GLU A 116 -3.92 -5.05 1.47
N GLU A 117 -4.95 -4.23 1.29
CA GLU A 117 -5.73 -4.21 0.06
C GLU A 117 -5.03 -3.38 -1.03
N ASN A 118 -4.82 -3.98 -2.20
CA ASN A 118 -4.22 -3.28 -3.34
C ASN A 118 -5.26 -2.76 -4.34
N ASN A 119 -5.69 -1.52 -4.13
CA ASN A 119 -6.64 -0.82 -5.01
C ASN A 119 -5.98 0.02 -6.12
N THR A 120 -4.67 -0.17 -6.34
CA THR A 120 -3.89 0.63 -7.31
C THR A 120 -3.90 0.01 -8.71
N ALA A 121 -3.17 0.55 -9.67
CA ALA A 121 -2.92 -0.05 -10.98
C ALA A 121 -1.64 -0.91 -11.02
N PHE A 122 -0.89 -0.98 -9.91
CA PHE A 122 0.37 -1.72 -9.84
C PHE A 122 0.15 -3.14 -9.29
N PRO A 123 1.10 -4.06 -9.52
CA PRO A 123 1.06 -5.43 -9.02
C PRO A 123 0.94 -5.52 -7.49
N ASN A 124 1.58 -4.59 -6.77
CA ASN A 124 1.52 -4.54 -5.31
C ASN A 124 1.56 -3.10 -4.80
N LEU A 125 1.14 -2.91 -3.55
CA LEU A 125 1.05 -1.61 -2.91
C LEU A 125 2.42 -0.99 -2.66
N GLY A 126 3.46 -1.80 -2.40
CA GLY A 126 4.82 -1.31 -2.21
C GLY A 126 5.37 -0.60 -3.45
N LEU A 127 5.16 -1.17 -4.63
CA LEU A 127 5.56 -0.55 -5.89
C LEU A 127 4.77 0.74 -6.14
N ALA A 128 3.47 0.75 -5.79
CA ALA A 128 2.63 1.93 -5.89
C ALA A 128 3.12 3.07 -4.97
N ARG A 129 3.49 2.75 -3.72
CA ARG A 129 4.12 3.68 -2.76
C ARG A 129 5.45 4.21 -3.29
N ALA A 130 6.30 3.34 -3.80
CA ALA A 130 7.57 3.74 -4.42
C ALA A 130 7.36 4.68 -5.61
N ASN A 131 6.34 4.42 -6.44
CA ASN A 131 5.98 5.28 -7.55
C ASN A 131 5.45 6.65 -7.08
N ASN A 132 4.66 6.68 -6.00
CA ASN A 132 4.19 7.91 -5.39
C ASN A 132 5.36 8.77 -4.84
N ILE A 133 6.32 8.14 -4.16
CA ILE A 133 7.55 8.79 -3.70
C ILE A 133 8.37 9.28 -4.90
N LYS A 134 8.57 8.46 -5.94
CA LYS A 134 9.27 8.85 -7.18
C LYS A 134 8.68 10.12 -7.79
N ASN A 135 7.35 10.24 -7.82
CA ASN A 135 6.69 11.45 -8.32
C ASN A 135 6.97 12.69 -7.46
N ASP A 136 7.03 12.53 -6.13
CA ASP A 136 7.41 13.60 -5.21
C ASP A 136 8.87 14.04 -5.39
N LEU A 137 9.78 13.07 -5.57
CA LEU A 137 11.19 13.33 -5.90
C LEU A 137 11.34 14.05 -7.25
N ALA A 138 10.57 13.61 -8.26
CA ALA A 138 10.55 14.24 -9.58
C ALA A 138 10.00 15.67 -9.52
N ALA A 139 8.95 15.91 -8.74
CA ALA A 139 8.42 17.26 -8.50
C ALA A 139 9.43 18.19 -7.81
N LYS A 140 10.39 17.63 -7.05
CA LYS A 140 11.51 18.37 -6.45
C LYS A 140 12.71 18.53 -7.40
N GLY A 141 12.61 18.03 -8.62
CA GLY A 141 13.61 18.21 -9.68
C GLY A 141 14.61 17.07 -9.83
N ILE A 142 14.38 15.91 -9.22
CA ILE A 142 15.20 14.72 -9.47
C ILE A 142 14.73 14.06 -10.78
N PRO A 143 15.61 13.84 -11.78
CA PRO A 143 15.22 13.18 -13.03
C PRO A 143 14.67 11.77 -12.79
N THR A 144 13.48 11.45 -13.34
CA THR A 144 12.87 10.11 -13.22
C THR A 144 13.75 9.01 -13.81
N ALA A 145 14.60 9.34 -14.79
CA ALA A 145 15.59 8.43 -15.35
C ALA A 145 16.59 7.92 -14.29
N GLN A 146 16.88 8.73 -13.26
CA GLN A 146 17.75 8.38 -12.13
C GLN A 146 17.00 7.73 -10.95
N ILE A 147 15.70 7.44 -11.07
CA ILE A 147 14.92 6.81 -9.99
C ILE A 147 14.43 5.44 -10.43
N ASN A 148 14.77 4.39 -9.69
CA ASN A 148 14.17 3.07 -9.83
C ASN A 148 13.14 2.86 -8.74
N THR A 149 12.04 2.17 -9.04
CA THR A 149 10.97 1.87 -8.09
C THR A 149 10.79 0.37 -7.93
N PHE A 150 10.69 -0.09 -6.69
CA PHE A 150 10.47 -1.50 -6.35
C PHE A 150 9.41 -1.61 -5.26
N GLY A 151 8.77 -2.78 -5.20
CA GLY A 151 7.91 -3.17 -4.08
C GLY A 151 8.52 -4.34 -3.34
N LYS A 152 8.43 -4.35 -2.01
CA LYS A 152 8.90 -5.44 -1.17
C LYS A 152 7.89 -5.77 -0.08
N ILE A 153 7.56 -7.05 0.06
CA ILE A 153 6.72 -7.55 1.14
C ILE A 153 7.49 -7.52 2.47
N MET A 154 6.86 -7.02 3.52
CA MET A 154 7.41 -6.83 4.86
C MET A 154 6.31 -7.11 5.89
N ASP A 155 5.83 -8.36 5.97
CA ASP A 155 4.68 -8.76 6.80
C ASP A 155 4.86 -8.50 8.30
N GLU A 156 6.11 -8.34 8.75
CA GLU A 156 6.46 -8.01 10.13
C GLU A 156 6.28 -6.51 10.46
N MET A 157 5.86 -5.68 9.49
CA MET A 157 5.60 -4.26 9.73
C MET A 157 4.41 -4.05 10.65
N ILE A 158 4.66 -3.32 11.74
CA ILE A 158 3.65 -2.99 12.74
C ILE A 158 3.30 -1.51 12.62
N ALA A 159 2.05 -1.23 12.27
CA ALA A 159 1.55 0.13 12.16
C ALA A 159 1.35 0.77 13.55
N LYS A 160 1.57 2.09 13.62
CA LYS A 160 1.21 2.92 14.77
C LYS A 160 -0.06 3.69 14.43
N ASP A 161 -1.13 3.50 15.21
CA ASP A 161 -2.38 4.25 15.03
C ASP A 161 -2.90 4.22 13.57
N GLY A 162 -2.83 3.06 12.90
CA GLY A 162 -3.25 2.90 11.50
C GLY A 162 -2.28 3.49 10.46
N THR A 163 -1.05 3.83 10.87
CA THR A 163 -0.02 4.41 10.01
C THR A 163 1.25 3.56 10.02
N TYR A 164 1.76 3.22 8.85
CA TYR A 164 3.12 2.70 8.70
C TYR A 164 4.13 3.84 8.69
N LEU A 165 5.07 3.81 9.64
CA LEU A 165 6.11 4.81 9.78
C LEU A 165 7.30 4.46 8.88
N GLY A 166 7.44 5.19 7.78
CA GLY A 166 8.49 4.95 6.79
C GLY A 166 8.32 3.65 6.02
N ALA A 167 7.19 3.40 5.37
CA ALA A 167 6.99 2.21 4.53
C ALA A 167 7.81 2.24 3.22
N ALA A 168 9.08 2.66 3.27
CA ALA A 168 9.99 2.70 2.15
C ALA A 168 11.46 2.72 2.59
N SER A 169 12.33 2.20 1.74
CA SER A 169 13.79 2.35 1.84
C SER A 169 14.41 2.87 0.56
N PHE A 170 15.65 3.34 0.69
CA PHE A 170 16.38 4.06 -0.33
C PHE A 170 17.80 3.51 -0.43
N SER A 171 18.28 3.24 -1.65
CA SER A 171 19.68 2.90 -1.86
C SER A 171 20.23 3.59 -3.09
N LEU A 172 21.42 4.17 -2.95
CA LEU A 172 22.10 4.86 -4.04
C LEU A 172 23.09 3.89 -4.69
N ILE A 173 22.90 3.66 -6.00
CA ILE A 173 23.71 2.73 -6.78
C ILE A 173 24.18 3.39 -8.07
N GLU A 174 25.18 2.79 -8.71
CA GLU A 174 25.51 3.15 -10.10
C GLU A 174 24.50 2.53 -11.07
N LYS A 175 24.23 3.23 -12.16
CA LYS A 175 23.43 2.74 -13.28
C LYS A 175 24.02 1.42 -13.78
N SER A 176 23.19 0.38 -13.89
CA SER A 176 23.61 -0.91 -14.44
C SER A 176 24.16 -0.75 -15.86
N ALA A 177 25.25 -1.45 -16.18
CA ALA A 177 25.81 -1.52 -17.52
C ALA A 177 24.82 -2.11 -18.55
N THR A 178 23.86 -2.93 -18.11
CA THR A 178 22.82 -3.55 -18.95
C THR A 178 21.53 -2.72 -19.03
N ALA A 179 21.47 -1.56 -18.38
CA ALA A 179 20.22 -0.81 -18.24
C ALA A 179 19.59 -0.41 -19.59
N ASP A 180 20.42 -0.08 -20.59
CA ASP A 180 19.93 0.32 -21.90
C ASP A 180 19.40 -0.88 -22.70
N ASP A 181 20.05 -2.05 -22.59
CA ASP A 181 19.59 -3.30 -23.20
C ASP A 181 18.29 -3.80 -22.55
N GLU A 182 18.18 -3.71 -21.22
CA GLU A 182 16.95 -4.02 -20.49
C GLU A 182 15.80 -3.10 -20.90
N LEU A 183 16.08 -1.82 -21.11
CA LEU A 183 15.07 -0.84 -21.53
C LEU A 183 14.60 -1.09 -22.97
N LYS A 184 15.50 -1.51 -23.85
CA LYS A 184 15.16 -1.95 -25.21
C LYS A 184 14.31 -3.22 -25.19
N ALA A 185 14.68 -4.22 -24.38
CA ALA A 185 13.89 -5.44 -24.22
C ALA A 185 12.49 -5.13 -23.65
N LEU A 186 12.40 -4.20 -22.70
CA LEU A 186 11.12 -3.72 -22.14
C LEU A 186 10.25 -3.05 -23.20
N TYR A 187 10.84 -2.22 -24.07
CA TYR A 187 10.12 -1.60 -25.19
C TYR A 187 9.50 -2.64 -26.13
N GLU A 188 10.30 -3.61 -26.57
CA GLU A 188 9.83 -4.67 -27.47
C GLU A 188 8.75 -5.54 -26.80
N LYS A 189 8.91 -5.84 -25.51
CA LYS A 189 7.89 -6.55 -24.72
C LYS A 189 6.55 -5.80 -24.72
N ILE A 190 6.57 -4.50 -24.44
CA ILE A 190 5.35 -3.68 -24.39
C ILE A 190 4.71 -3.54 -25.77
N LYS A 191 5.52 -3.40 -26.83
CA LYS A 191 5.02 -3.32 -28.22
C LYS A 191 4.42 -4.64 -28.71
N ALA A 192 5.01 -5.77 -28.36
CA ALA A 192 4.54 -7.09 -28.77
C ALA A 192 3.22 -7.47 -28.09
N ASP A 193 3.00 -7.04 -26.85
CA ASP A 193 1.81 -7.37 -26.07
C ASP A 193 1.22 -6.13 -25.37
N PRO A 194 0.47 -5.30 -26.12
CA PRO A 194 -0.10 -4.06 -25.57
C PRO A 194 -1.08 -4.33 -24.43
N LEU A 195 -1.31 -3.31 -23.60
CA LEU A 195 -2.34 -3.38 -22.58
C LEU A 195 -3.71 -3.13 -23.22
N ILE A 196 -4.58 -4.12 -23.15
CA ILE A 196 -5.96 -4.04 -23.66
C ILE A 196 -6.91 -4.11 -22.47
N LEU A 197 -7.81 -3.12 -22.41
CA LEU A 197 -8.86 -3.00 -21.41
C LEU A 197 -10.20 -3.18 -22.11
N TYR A 198 -10.97 -4.17 -21.68
CA TYR A 198 -12.31 -4.42 -22.21
C TYR A 198 -13.35 -3.71 -21.34
N PHE A 199 -14.44 -3.28 -21.97
CA PHE A 199 -15.52 -2.58 -21.29
C PHE A 199 -16.85 -3.25 -21.60
N ASP A 200 -17.68 -3.38 -20.57
CA ASP A 200 -19.06 -3.78 -20.72
C ASP A 200 -19.87 -2.71 -21.48
N THR A 201 -21.06 -3.11 -21.92
CA THR A 201 -21.95 -2.26 -22.72
C THR A 201 -22.32 -1.01 -21.92
N ALA A 202 -21.96 0.17 -22.45
CA ALA A 202 -22.16 1.48 -21.82
C ALA A 202 -21.41 1.71 -20.48
N GLU A 203 -20.45 0.87 -20.13
CA GLU A 203 -19.63 1.07 -18.92
C GLU A 203 -18.26 1.69 -19.21
N ALA A 204 -17.74 2.36 -18.17
CA ALA A 204 -16.40 2.94 -18.08
C ALA A 204 -15.79 2.61 -16.71
N SER A 205 -15.76 1.34 -16.32
CA SER A 205 -15.07 0.87 -15.11
C SER A 205 -14.02 -0.17 -15.49
N ILE A 206 -12.90 -0.24 -14.75
CA ILE A 206 -11.80 -1.17 -15.02
C ILE A 206 -11.39 -1.83 -13.70
N SER A 207 -11.37 -3.15 -13.68
CA SER A 207 -10.64 -3.95 -12.71
C SER A 207 -9.48 -4.63 -13.42
N LEU A 208 -8.24 -4.35 -12.98
CA LEU A 208 -7.06 -4.93 -13.59
C LEU A 208 -6.68 -6.26 -12.93
N ASP A 209 -6.47 -7.29 -13.75
CA ASP A 209 -5.82 -8.52 -13.30
C ASP A 209 -4.31 -8.31 -13.05
N ALA A 210 -3.65 -9.34 -12.50
CA ALA A 210 -2.22 -9.27 -12.18
C ALA A 210 -1.33 -9.02 -13.40
N THR A 211 -1.66 -9.59 -14.55
CA THR A 211 -0.91 -9.43 -15.80
C THR A 211 -1.07 -8.01 -16.34
N GLN A 212 -2.28 -7.45 -16.32
CA GLN A 212 -2.55 -6.08 -16.72
C GLN A 212 -1.87 -5.07 -15.80
N ARG A 213 -1.88 -5.31 -14.49
CA ARG A 213 -1.12 -4.49 -13.52
C ARG A 213 0.37 -4.50 -13.80
N GLN A 214 0.93 -5.65 -14.18
CA GLN A 214 2.33 -5.74 -14.59
C GLN A 214 2.61 -4.92 -15.84
N LYS A 215 1.71 -4.94 -16.84
CA LYS A 215 1.83 -4.08 -18.03
C LYS A 215 1.80 -2.60 -17.70
N VAL A 216 0.96 -2.17 -16.74
CA VAL A 216 0.98 -0.77 -16.25
C VAL A 216 2.32 -0.42 -15.62
N ALA A 217 2.87 -1.29 -14.77
CA ALA A 217 4.18 -1.08 -14.16
C ALA A 217 5.30 -0.98 -15.21
N ASP A 218 5.27 -1.85 -16.22
CA ASP A 218 6.22 -1.86 -17.34
C ASP A 218 6.15 -0.57 -18.16
N ILE A 219 4.93 -0.12 -18.50
CA ILE A 219 4.70 1.15 -19.20
C ILE A 219 5.22 2.33 -18.36
N SER A 220 4.87 2.39 -17.06
CA SER A 220 5.34 3.45 -16.16
C SER A 220 6.86 3.50 -16.13
N ARG A 221 7.51 2.34 -15.92
CA ARG A 221 8.98 2.23 -15.90
C ARG A 221 9.58 2.75 -17.20
N TYR A 222 9.03 2.39 -18.36
CA TYR A 222 9.57 2.86 -19.63
C TYR A 222 9.44 4.37 -19.80
N LEU A 223 8.27 4.94 -19.48
CA LEU A 223 8.00 6.39 -19.58
C LEU A 223 8.89 7.22 -18.65
N ASP A 224 9.26 6.67 -17.50
CA ASP A 224 10.15 7.29 -16.52
C ASP A 224 11.62 7.30 -16.99
N LYS A 225 12.05 6.23 -17.66
CA LYS A 225 13.44 6.05 -18.11
C LYS A 225 13.76 6.70 -19.45
N VAL A 226 12.78 6.81 -20.35
CA VAL A 226 12.99 7.39 -21.68
C VAL A 226 12.44 8.82 -21.73
N ALA A 227 13.35 9.79 -21.82
CA ALA A 227 12.99 11.18 -22.02
C ALA A 227 12.16 11.35 -23.31
N GLY A 228 11.08 12.11 -23.24
CA GLY A 228 10.18 12.33 -24.38
C GLY A 228 9.28 11.14 -24.77
N ALA A 229 9.45 9.95 -24.19
CA ALA A 229 8.53 8.84 -24.45
C ALA A 229 7.11 9.18 -23.98
N THR A 230 6.13 8.71 -24.73
CA THR A 230 4.69 8.88 -24.45
C THR A 230 3.95 7.58 -24.71
N THR A 231 2.77 7.44 -24.11
CA THR A 231 1.85 6.33 -24.31
C THR A 231 0.57 6.82 -24.98
N SER A 232 0.09 6.08 -25.96
CA SER A 232 -1.21 6.29 -26.61
C SER A 232 -2.26 5.41 -25.97
N VAL A 233 -3.38 6.02 -25.61
CA VAL A 233 -4.59 5.38 -25.08
C VAL A 233 -5.70 5.57 -26.10
N VAL A 234 -6.04 4.51 -26.83
CA VAL A 234 -6.98 4.57 -27.95
C VAL A 234 -8.25 3.80 -27.64
N GLY A 235 -9.38 4.52 -27.57
CA GLY A 235 -10.68 3.92 -27.31
C GLY A 235 -11.41 3.49 -28.59
N HIS A 236 -11.96 2.28 -28.56
CA HIS A 236 -12.73 1.66 -29.63
C HIS A 236 -14.13 1.27 -29.15
N THR A 237 -15.07 1.22 -30.09
CA THR A 237 -16.45 0.78 -29.85
C THR A 237 -16.83 -0.33 -30.83
N ASP A 238 -17.93 -1.01 -30.55
CA ASP A 238 -18.61 -1.80 -31.57
C ASP A 238 -19.34 -0.88 -32.57
N ALA A 239 -19.90 -1.47 -33.63
CA ALA A 239 -20.56 -0.75 -34.71
C ALA A 239 -22.04 -0.41 -34.43
N THR A 240 -22.53 -0.60 -33.20
CA THR A 240 -23.93 -0.33 -32.86
C THR A 240 -24.15 1.18 -32.70
N GLY A 241 -25.24 1.71 -33.27
CA GLY A 241 -25.59 3.12 -33.16
C GLY A 241 -24.86 4.04 -34.15
N GLN A 242 -24.91 5.35 -33.90
CA GLN A 242 -24.36 6.36 -34.81
C GLN A 242 -22.84 6.53 -34.66
N ALA A 243 -22.15 6.79 -35.77
CA ALA A 243 -20.70 6.98 -35.80
C ALA A 243 -20.21 8.10 -34.86
N SER A 244 -20.91 9.23 -34.82
CA SER A 244 -20.58 10.36 -33.94
C SER A 244 -20.68 10.00 -32.45
N THR A 245 -21.72 9.23 -32.08
CA THR A 245 -21.90 8.71 -30.71
C THR A 245 -20.79 7.73 -30.35
N ASN A 246 -20.40 6.85 -31.27
CA ASN A 246 -19.32 5.90 -31.06
C ASN A 246 -17.95 6.57 -30.92
N MET A 247 -17.68 7.64 -31.68
CA MET A 247 -16.47 8.45 -31.50
C MET A 247 -16.42 9.09 -30.11
N ARG A 248 -17.54 9.64 -29.62
CA ARG A 248 -17.61 10.21 -28.26
C ARG A 248 -17.43 9.13 -27.19
N LEU A 249 -18.16 8.01 -27.28
CA LEU A 249 -18.07 6.92 -26.30
C LEU A 249 -16.64 6.32 -26.25
N GLY A 250 -16.00 6.15 -27.40
CA GLY A 250 -14.61 5.71 -27.43
C GLY A 250 -13.67 6.74 -26.78
N GLN A 251 -13.92 8.04 -26.95
CA GLN A 251 -13.13 9.09 -26.29
C GLN A 251 -13.32 9.05 -24.77
N ASP A 252 -14.57 8.93 -24.30
CA ASP A 252 -14.88 8.84 -22.86
C ASP A 252 -14.15 7.65 -22.20
N ARG A 253 -14.08 6.50 -22.88
CA ARG A 253 -13.32 5.32 -22.42
C ARG A 253 -11.81 5.55 -22.40
N ALA A 254 -11.28 6.24 -23.40
CA ALA A 254 -9.86 6.58 -23.45
C ALA A 254 -9.49 7.57 -22.33
N ASP A 255 -10.34 8.55 -22.07
CA ASP A 255 -10.16 9.54 -21.01
C ASP A 255 -10.30 8.90 -19.62
N PHE A 256 -11.23 7.94 -19.45
CA PHE A 256 -11.32 7.15 -18.24
C PHE A 256 -10.01 6.37 -17.96
N ALA A 257 -9.49 5.65 -18.96
CA ALA A 257 -8.23 4.93 -18.82
C ALA A 257 -7.04 5.89 -18.57
N LYS A 258 -7.00 7.06 -19.22
CA LYS A 258 -6.01 8.10 -18.96
C LYS A 258 -6.08 8.58 -17.50
N ASN A 259 -7.26 8.92 -17.00
CA ASN A 259 -7.45 9.37 -15.62
C ASN A 259 -7.06 8.28 -14.61
N TYR A 260 -7.33 7.02 -14.94
CA TYR A 260 -6.92 5.89 -14.12
C TYR A 260 -5.38 5.76 -14.04
N LEU A 261 -4.68 5.87 -15.17
CA LEU A 261 -3.21 5.88 -15.20
C LEU A 261 -2.63 7.10 -14.46
N MET A 262 -3.25 8.27 -14.60
CA MET A 262 -2.84 9.50 -13.90
C MET A 262 -2.98 9.39 -12.38
N THR A 263 -4.11 8.87 -11.90
CA THR A 263 -4.35 8.62 -10.46
C THR A 263 -3.34 7.62 -9.88
N ASN A 264 -2.78 6.76 -10.73
CA ASN A 264 -1.70 5.84 -10.38
C ASN A 264 -0.30 6.40 -10.66
N GLY A 265 -0.19 7.71 -10.87
CA GLY A 265 1.10 8.39 -10.86
C GLY A 265 1.87 8.35 -12.17
N ILE A 266 1.22 8.09 -13.31
CA ILE A 266 1.80 8.38 -14.62
C ILE A 266 1.48 9.84 -14.98
N ALA A 267 2.49 10.62 -15.36
CA ALA A 267 2.32 12.05 -15.65
C ALA A 267 1.37 12.29 -16.85
N SER A 268 0.50 13.30 -16.76
CA SER A 268 -0.57 13.53 -17.75
C SER A 268 -0.06 13.87 -19.15
N ASP A 269 1.08 14.57 -19.20
CA ASP A 269 1.80 14.96 -20.43
C ASP A 269 2.40 13.75 -21.17
N LYS A 270 2.56 12.62 -20.48
CA LYS A 270 3.02 11.34 -21.05
C LYS A 270 1.89 10.55 -21.70
N ILE A 271 0.62 10.93 -21.51
CA ILE A 271 -0.54 10.14 -21.93
C ILE A 271 -1.37 10.88 -22.99
N ILE A 272 -1.44 10.30 -24.18
CA ILE A 272 -2.21 10.80 -25.31
C ILE A 272 -3.48 9.96 -25.46
N ALA A 273 -4.64 10.52 -25.12
CA ALA A 273 -5.94 9.83 -25.22
C ALA A 273 -6.67 10.23 -26.51
N THR A 274 -7.07 9.25 -27.31
CA THR A 274 -7.82 9.47 -28.57
C THR A 274 -8.87 8.38 -28.79
N SER A 275 -9.80 8.61 -29.73
CA SER A 275 -10.77 7.61 -30.15
C SER A 275 -10.68 7.26 -31.63
N LYS A 276 -10.99 6.00 -31.94
CA LYS A 276 -11.27 5.52 -33.31
C LYS A 276 -12.73 5.12 -33.50
N GLY A 277 -13.58 5.25 -32.47
CA GLY A 277 -14.95 4.76 -32.48
C GLY A 277 -15.01 3.32 -33.01
N HIS A 278 -15.89 3.08 -33.99
CA HIS A 278 -16.07 1.77 -34.63
C HIS A 278 -15.24 1.58 -35.91
N SER A 279 -14.33 2.52 -36.25
CA SER A 279 -13.63 2.52 -37.55
C SER A 279 -12.54 1.46 -37.68
N GLN A 280 -12.11 0.85 -36.58
CA GLN A 280 -11.04 -0.17 -36.53
C GLN A 280 -11.49 -1.41 -35.72
N PRO A 281 -12.44 -2.21 -36.25
CA PRO A 281 -12.87 -3.44 -35.60
C PRO A 281 -11.78 -4.52 -35.70
N ILE A 282 -11.65 -5.35 -34.67
CA ILE A 282 -10.77 -6.53 -34.64
C ILE A 282 -11.54 -7.84 -34.69
N ALA A 283 -12.86 -7.77 -34.54
CA ALA A 283 -13.77 -8.91 -34.59
C ALA A 283 -15.08 -8.53 -35.29
N ASN A 284 -15.87 -9.54 -35.64
CA ASN A 284 -17.13 -9.36 -36.35
C ASN A 284 -18.19 -8.68 -35.46
N ASN A 285 -18.77 -7.55 -35.91
CA ASN A 285 -19.80 -6.83 -35.15
C ASN A 285 -21.19 -7.51 -35.16
N THR A 286 -21.40 -8.55 -35.97
CA THR A 286 -22.70 -9.23 -36.01
C THR A 286 -22.93 -10.16 -34.81
N THR A 287 -21.87 -10.64 -34.15
CA THR A 287 -21.96 -11.50 -32.95
C THR A 287 -21.69 -10.70 -31.68
N GLU A 288 -22.29 -11.08 -30.55
CA GLU A 288 -22.01 -10.40 -29.27
C GLU A 288 -20.54 -10.54 -28.87
N GLU A 289 -19.98 -11.75 -28.98
CA GLU A 289 -18.57 -12.01 -28.69
C GLU A 289 -17.63 -11.10 -29.50
N GLY A 290 -17.96 -10.82 -30.76
CA GLY A 290 -17.16 -9.91 -31.58
C GLY A 290 -17.37 -8.44 -31.24
N ARG A 291 -18.58 -8.04 -30.79
CA ARG A 291 -18.82 -6.70 -30.26
C ARG A 291 -18.06 -6.46 -28.96
N GLU A 292 -18.05 -7.42 -28.03
CA GLU A 292 -17.25 -7.38 -26.79
C GLU A 292 -15.77 -7.12 -27.08
N LYS A 293 -15.19 -7.87 -28.03
CA LYS A 293 -13.79 -7.67 -28.46
C LYS A 293 -13.54 -6.29 -29.09
N ASN A 294 -14.55 -5.70 -29.73
CA ASN A 294 -14.45 -4.36 -30.30
C ASN A 294 -14.59 -3.24 -29.26
N ARG A 295 -15.31 -3.47 -28.16
CA ARG A 295 -15.44 -2.56 -27.01
C ARG A 295 -14.18 -2.61 -26.13
N ARG A 296 -13.11 -1.98 -26.59
CA ARG A 296 -11.80 -2.00 -25.93
C ARG A 296 -11.12 -0.64 -25.92
N THR A 297 -10.22 -0.45 -24.97
CA THR A 297 -9.17 0.58 -25.01
C THR A 297 -7.82 -0.10 -25.14
N VAL A 298 -7.02 0.36 -26.09
CA VAL A 298 -5.66 -0.17 -26.32
C VAL A 298 -4.65 0.87 -25.85
N ILE A 299 -3.70 0.43 -25.04
CA ILE A 299 -2.63 1.26 -24.48
C ILE A 299 -1.29 0.75 -25.01
N THR A 300 -0.55 1.63 -25.68
CA THR A 300 0.69 1.32 -26.41
C THR A 300 1.71 2.44 -26.26
N LEU A 301 3.00 2.11 -26.36
CA LEU A 301 4.05 3.14 -26.47
C LEU A 301 4.10 3.71 -27.89
N ASN A 302 4.37 5.01 -27.98
CA ASN A 302 4.59 5.70 -29.26
C ASN A 302 5.98 5.45 -29.84
#